data_AF-A0A836GYF3-F1
#
_entry.id   AF-A0A836GYF3-F1
#
_cell.length_a   1.000
_cell.length_b   1.000
_cell.length_c   1.000
_cell.angle_alpha   90.00
_cell.angle_beta   90.00
_cell.angle_gamma   90.00
#
_symmetry.space_group_name_H-M   'P 1'
#
loop_
_entity.id
_entity.type
_entity.pdbx_description
1 polymer ?
#
loop_
_entity_poly.entity_id
_entity_poly.type
_entity_poly.pdbx_seq_one_letter_code
_entity_poly.pdbx_strand_id
1 'polypeptide(L)'
;MAHFLVPQPSERMLGGLSRTLCGHAFSAEHHHHLCAIARARGWAGRVWVPVPVMELLSLPLSRKTFMPVRLTSSNGSVWVYHSSQFIAPLDAMQERWNARLRCLEAEEKNRDATLMASRVAPDSLPLSTNGERFDSATEDCMLRSVGSRDSASRYWATEAEAAWLYRTPFTDTYVSNPGNCVVSHANELCRPLALYNVEGTVDPSRFTKLTCRRYDPVNYNGHFYRPAVAMRMKMFALQYDCLDESQWITPRRAARLGLSLIPHVKPLLFSLERPLFLISIGATQRTSAPASVALPALAAGSAVTRDDIDICESQREKSLLTESLL
;
A
#
# COMPACT_ATOMS: atom_id res chain seq x y z
N MET A 1 -3.24 20.78 1.65
CA MET A 1 -3.04 20.89 0.18
C MET A 1 -2.19 19.74 -0.33
N ALA A 2 -2.87 18.65 -0.66
CA ALA A 2 -2.58 17.61 -1.65
C ALA A 2 -3.74 16.63 -1.46
N HIS A 3 -4.91 17.00 -2.02
CA HIS A 3 -6.02 16.06 -2.09
C HIS A 3 -5.49 14.86 -2.86
N PHE A 4 -5.38 13.71 -2.20
CA PHE A 4 -5.20 12.43 -2.88
C PHE A 4 -6.50 12.15 -3.65
N LEU A 5 -6.67 12.84 -4.78
CA LEU A 5 -7.37 12.30 -5.91
C LEU A 5 -6.58 11.04 -6.27
N VAL A 6 -7.02 9.91 -5.72
CA VAL A 6 -6.78 8.61 -6.34
C VAL A 6 -7.09 8.84 -7.82
N PRO A 7 -6.15 8.59 -8.75
CA PRO A 7 -6.41 8.79 -10.15
C PRO A 7 -7.64 7.95 -10.49
N GLN A 8 -8.76 8.61 -10.78
CA GLN A 8 -9.89 7.92 -11.38
C GLN A 8 -9.34 7.35 -12.67
N PRO A 9 -9.32 6.01 -12.84
CA PRO A 9 -8.87 5.45 -14.09
C PRO A 9 -9.81 6.00 -15.16
N SER A 10 -9.22 6.56 -16.21
CA SER A 10 -9.93 7.19 -17.32
C SER A 10 -11.13 6.33 -17.71
N GLU A 11 -12.32 6.95 -17.79
CA GLU A 11 -13.61 6.27 -18.05
C GLU A 11 -13.61 5.38 -19.30
N ARG A 12 -12.61 5.52 -20.17
CA ARG A 12 -12.46 4.78 -21.42
C ARG A 12 -11.77 3.41 -21.30
N MET A 13 -11.13 3.04 -20.19
CA MET A 13 -10.48 1.72 -20.04
C MET A 13 -11.14 0.77 -19.02
N LEU A 14 -12.07 1.23 -18.19
CA LEU A 14 -12.73 0.43 -17.14
C LEU A 14 -14.05 -0.24 -17.54
N GLY A 15 -14.54 -0.04 -18.76
CA GLY A 15 -15.89 -0.50 -19.19
C GLY A 15 -16.13 -2.01 -19.09
N GLY A 16 -15.08 -2.82 -18.88
CA GLY A 16 -15.16 -4.27 -18.76
C GLY A 16 -15.12 -4.84 -17.33
N LEU A 17 -14.66 -4.12 -16.30
CA LEU A 17 -14.42 -4.73 -14.99
C LEU A 17 -15.59 -4.53 -14.02
N SER A 18 -15.73 -5.48 -13.08
CA SER A 18 -16.63 -5.30 -11.94
C SER A 18 -16.04 -4.25 -11.02
N ARG A 19 -16.89 -3.34 -10.53
CA ARG A 19 -16.48 -2.22 -9.66
C ARG A 19 -17.47 -1.95 -8.53
N THR A 20 -17.00 -1.31 -7.47
CA THR A 20 -17.86 -0.85 -6.38
C THR A 20 -18.71 0.35 -6.82
N LEU A 21 -19.73 0.70 -6.04
CA LEU A 21 -20.45 1.98 -6.20
C LEU A 21 -19.49 3.18 -6.19
N CYS A 22 -18.42 3.07 -5.40
CA CYS A 22 -17.39 4.08 -5.22
C CYS A 22 -16.34 4.08 -6.34
N GLY A 23 -16.43 3.16 -7.30
CA GLY A 23 -15.54 3.07 -8.46
C GLY A 23 -14.32 2.16 -8.29
N HIS A 24 -14.11 1.54 -7.13
CA HIS A 24 -12.99 0.63 -6.90
C HIS A 24 -13.17 -0.66 -7.69
N ALA A 25 -12.16 -1.06 -8.47
CA ALA A 25 -12.19 -2.31 -9.22
C ALA A 25 -11.99 -3.52 -8.29
N PHE A 26 -12.74 -4.60 -8.54
CA PHE A 26 -12.48 -5.87 -7.87
C PHE A 26 -11.25 -6.57 -8.44
N SER A 27 -10.65 -7.48 -7.66
CA SER A 27 -9.58 -8.36 -8.14
C SER A 27 -10.04 -9.19 -9.34
N ALA A 28 -9.11 -9.67 -10.16
CA ALA A 28 -9.44 -10.50 -11.32
C ALA A 28 -10.24 -11.77 -10.92
N GLU A 29 -9.90 -12.40 -9.81
CA GLU A 29 -10.63 -13.56 -9.27
C GLU A 29 -12.07 -13.20 -8.91
N HIS A 30 -12.25 -12.15 -8.11
CA HIS A 30 -13.58 -11.69 -7.70
C HIS A 30 -14.40 -11.21 -8.89
N HIS A 31 -13.78 -10.55 -9.86
CA HIS A 31 -14.44 -10.12 -11.08
C HIS A 31 -15.09 -11.30 -11.82
N HIS A 32 -14.35 -12.38 -12.07
CA HIS A 32 -14.88 -13.56 -12.76
C HIS A 32 -16.04 -14.19 -11.98
N HIS A 33 -15.89 -14.31 -10.65
CA HIS A 33 -16.92 -14.85 -9.77
C HIS A 33 -18.21 -14.01 -9.82
N LEU A 34 -18.08 -12.69 -9.68
CA LEU A 34 -19.20 -11.74 -9.74
C LEU A 34 -19.89 -11.77 -11.12
N CYS A 35 -19.13 -11.82 -12.22
CA CYS A 35 -19.68 -11.94 -13.56
C CYS A 35 -20.42 -13.26 -13.81
N ALA A 36 -19.96 -14.37 -13.21
CA ALA A 36 -20.69 -15.64 -13.27
C ALA A 36 -22.04 -15.53 -12.55
N ILE A 37 -22.07 -14.92 -11.36
CA ILE A 37 -23.30 -14.73 -10.58
C ILE A 37 -24.27 -13.80 -11.30
N ALA A 38 -23.81 -12.64 -11.80
CA ALA A 38 -24.66 -11.70 -12.52
C ALA A 38 -25.33 -12.36 -13.73
N ARG A 39 -24.58 -13.15 -14.52
CA ARG A 39 -25.12 -13.91 -15.64
C ARG A 39 -26.16 -14.94 -15.21
N ALA A 40 -25.86 -15.72 -14.16
CA ALA A 40 -26.79 -16.73 -13.65
C ALA A 40 -28.10 -16.12 -13.10
N ARG A 41 -28.03 -14.89 -12.59
CA ARG A 41 -29.17 -14.14 -12.04
C ARG A 41 -29.87 -13.24 -13.06
N GLY A 42 -29.36 -13.15 -14.30
CA GLY A 42 -29.90 -12.26 -15.33
C GLY A 42 -29.73 -10.77 -15.01
N TRP A 43 -28.75 -10.41 -14.19
CA TRP A 43 -28.49 -9.01 -13.83
C TRP A 43 -27.66 -8.29 -14.87
N ALA A 44 -28.13 -7.12 -15.30
CA ALA A 44 -27.42 -6.25 -16.23
C ALA A 44 -26.53 -5.26 -15.49
N GLY A 45 -25.26 -5.20 -15.86
CA GLY A 45 -24.28 -4.28 -15.28
C GLY A 45 -23.13 -4.99 -14.58
N ARG A 46 -22.20 -4.18 -14.07
CA ARG A 46 -20.97 -4.65 -13.39
C ARG A 46 -20.69 -3.88 -12.08
N VAL A 47 -21.69 -3.16 -11.56
CA VAL A 47 -21.56 -2.39 -10.33
C VAL A 47 -22.10 -3.19 -9.15
N TRP A 48 -21.28 -3.30 -8.12
CA TRP A 48 -21.60 -3.98 -6.89
C TRP A 48 -21.47 -3.02 -5.71
N VAL A 49 -22.32 -3.16 -4.71
CA VAL A 49 -22.40 -2.27 -3.55
C VAL A 49 -22.04 -3.09 -2.33
N PRO A 50 -20.89 -2.83 -1.69
CA PRO A 50 -20.56 -3.46 -0.42
C PRO A 50 -21.60 -3.16 0.65
N VAL A 51 -21.91 -4.15 1.49
CA VAL A 51 -22.89 -4.01 2.58
C VAL A 51 -22.61 -2.79 3.47
N PRO A 52 -21.36 -2.50 3.89
CA PRO A 52 -21.08 -1.29 4.66
C PRO A 52 -21.46 0.01 3.93
N VAL A 53 -21.32 0.07 2.61
CA VAL A 53 -21.72 1.25 1.81
C VAL A 53 -23.23 1.36 1.71
N MET A 54 -23.93 0.23 1.54
CA MET A 54 -25.40 0.21 1.59
C MET A 54 -25.90 0.77 2.93
N GLU A 55 -25.35 0.29 4.04
CA GLU A 55 -25.73 0.73 5.39
C GLU A 55 -25.43 2.21 5.59
N LEU A 56 -24.21 2.64 5.24
CA LEU A 56 -23.76 4.04 5.34
C LEU A 56 -24.67 5.00 4.56
N LEU A 57 -25.08 4.62 3.34
CA LEU A 57 -25.93 5.45 2.48
C LEU A 57 -27.43 5.19 2.70
N SER A 58 -27.79 4.29 3.62
CA SER A 58 -29.16 3.84 3.86
C SER A 58 -29.90 3.48 2.56
N LEU A 59 -29.24 2.70 1.69
CA LEU A 59 -29.79 2.35 0.38
C LEU A 59 -30.85 1.25 0.51
N PRO A 60 -32.09 1.50 0.07
CA PRO A 60 -33.16 0.53 0.24
C PRO A 60 -33.08 -0.60 -0.80
N LEU A 61 -33.14 -1.84 -0.30
CA LEU A 61 -33.17 -3.05 -1.11
C LEU A 61 -34.57 -3.33 -1.67
N SER A 62 -34.63 -3.97 -2.84
CA SER A 62 -35.89 -4.38 -3.46
C SER A 62 -36.59 -5.48 -2.64
N ARG A 63 -37.91 -5.59 -2.72
CA ARG A 63 -38.68 -6.61 -1.98
C ARG A 63 -38.32 -8.06 -2.33
N LYS A 64 -37.73 -8.29 -3.52
CA LYS A 64 -37.27 -9.60 -4.00
C LYS A 64 -35.75 -9.62 -4.13
N THR A 65 -35.06 -9.25 -3.06
CA THR A 65 -33.60 -9.22 -3.03
C THR A 65 -33.04 -10.59 -2.68
N PHE A 66 -31.99 -11.01 -3.39
CA PHE A 66 -31.27 -12.22 -3.06
C PHE A 66 -30.24 -11.93 -1.96
N MET A 67 -29.76 -12.98 -1.30
CA MET A 67 -28.64 -12.84 -0.38
C MET A 67 -27.42 -12.21 -1.06
N PRO A 68 -26.68 -11.33 -0.36
CA PRO A 68 -25.48 -10.71 -0.89
C PRO A 68 -24.43 -11.78 -1.19
N VAL A 69 -23.54 -11.49 -2.13
CA VAL A 69 -22.44 -12.38 -2.50
C VAL A 69 -21.30 -12.19 -1.52
N ARG A 70 -20.79 -13.27 -0.95
CA ARG A 70 -19.57 -13.25 -0.13
C ARG A 70 -18.35 -13.35 -1.02
N LEU A 71 -17.46 -12.37 -0.95
CA LEU A 71 -16.15 -12.41 -1.56
C LEU A 71 -15.13 -12.70 -0.46
N THR A 72 -14.36 -13.77 -0.61
CA THR A 72 -13.26 -14.13 0.30
C THR A 72 -11.92 -13.80 -0.35
N SER A 73 -11.03 -13.21 0.42
CA SER A 73 -9.65 -12.92 0.04
C SER A 73 -8.72 -13.21 1.22
N SER A 74 -7.41 -13.20 0.96
CA SER A 74 -6.39 -13.41 2.01
C SER A 74 -6.52 -12.43 3.19
N ASN A 75 -7.10 -11.26 2.96
CA ASN A 75 -7.32 -10.23 3.97
C ASN A 75 -8.71 -10.26 4.63
N GLY A 76 -9.63 -11.16 4.27
CA GLY A 76 -10.94 -11.27 4.94
C GLY A 76 -12.08 -11.63 4.00
N SER A 77 -13.32 -11.28 4.40
CA SER A 77 -14.47 -11.43 3.52
C SER A 77 -15.37 -10.21 3.52
N VAL A 78 -15.81 -9.79 2.35
CA VAL A 78 -16.76 -8.69 2.14
C VAL A 78 -18.03 -9.22 1.49
N TRP A 79 -19.18 -8.70 1.93
CA TRP A 79 -20.47 -9.00 1.34
C TRP A 79 -20.89 -7.88 0.39
N VAL A 80 -21.35 -8.24 -0.80
CA VAL A 80 -21.71 -7.27 -1.84
C VAL A 80 -23.06 -7.59 -2.47
N TYR A 81 -23.87 -6.55 -2.71
CA TYR A 81 -25.09 -6.62 -3.51
C TYR A 81 -24.83 -6.11 -4.92
N HIS A 82 -25.38 -6.76 -5.95
CA HIS A 82 -25.45 -6.16 -7.27
C HIS A 82 -26.34 -4.90 -7.29
N SER A 83 -25.99 -3.88 -8.08
CA SER A 83 -26.73 -2.61 -8.17
C SER A 83 -28.21 -2.77 -8.54
N SER A 84 -28.56 -3.77 -9.36
CA SER A 84 -29.95 -4.07 -9.73
C SER A 84 -30.84 -4.57 -8.58
N GLN A 85 -30.27 -4.84 -7.40
CA GLN A 85 -31.04 -5.30 -6.24
C GLN A 85 -31.59 -4.15 -5.39
N PHE A 86 -31.19 -2.91 -5.68
CA PHE A 86 -31.65 -1.73 -4.98
C PHE A 86 -32.91 -1.16 -5.64
N ILE A 87 -33.75 -0.49 -4.85
CA ILE A 87 -34.93 0.23 -5.37
C ILE A 87 -34.51 1.45 -6.18
N ALA A 88 -33.45 2.13 -5.75
CA ALA A 88 -32.93 3.32 -6.42
C ALA A 88 -32.16 2.93 -7.70
N PRO A 89 -32.30 3.69 -8.80
CA PRO A 89 -31.46 3.50 -9.99
C PRO A 89 -30.00 3.79 -9.68
N LEU A 90 -29.08 3.24 -10.49
CA LEU A 90 -27.64 3.37 -10.28
C LEU A 90 -27.19 4.83 -10.15
N ASP A 91 -27.66 5.70 -11.04
CA ASP A 91 -27.28 7.11 -11.06
C ASP A 91 -27.67 7.82 -9.75
N ALA A 92 -28.86 7.54 -9.22
CA ALA A 92 -29.30 8.08 -7.93
C ALA A 92 -28.46 7.55 -6.74
N MET A 93 -28.02 6.30 -6.80
CA MET A 93 -27.10 5.76 -5.78
C MET A 93 -25.73 6.43 -5.87
N GLN A 94 -25.22 6.67 -7.07
CA GLN A 94 -23.96 7.39 -7.30
C GLN A 94 -24.05 8.85 -6.87
N GLU A 95 -25.17 9.53 -7.14
CA GLU A 95 -25.42 10.90 -6.65
C GLU A 95 -25.40 10.97 -5.13
N ARG A 96 -26.03 10.01 -4.43
CA ARG A 96 -25.98 9.92 -2.96
C ARG A 96 -24.55 9.73 -2.46
N TRP A 97 -23.79 8.84 -3.11
CA TRP A 97 -22.39 8.66 -2.79
C TRP A 97 -21.58 9.95 -2.99
N ASN A 98 -21.75 10.63 -4.12
CA ASN A 98 -21.07 11.89 -4.42
C ASN A 98 -21.48 13.01 -3.46
N ALA A 99 -22.75 13.07 -3.05
CA ALA A 99 -23.21 14.01 -2.03
C ALA A 99 -22.52 13.75 -0.68
N ARG A 100 -22.39 12.47 -0.30
CA ARG A 100 -21.64 12.08 0.91
C ARG A 100 -20.17 12.48 0.82
N LEU A 101 -19.51 12.27 -0.32
CA LEU A 101 -18.13 12.70 -0.55
C LEU A 101 -17.98 14.22 -0.38
N ARG A 102 -18.86 15.01 -1.00
CA ARG A 102 -18.85 16.48 -0.85
C ARG A 102 -19.03 16.93 0.60
N CYS A 103 -19.89 16.24 1.37
CA CYS A 103 -20.02 16.52 2.80
C CYS A 103 -18.72 16.23 3.56
N LEU A 104 -18.08 15.09 3.29
CA LEU A 104 -16.80 14.72 3.92
C LEU A 104 -15.69 15.72 3.58
N GLU A 105 -15.58 16.13 2.31
CA GLU A 105 -14.60 17.13 1.87
C GLU A 105 -14.84 18.50 2.53
N ALA A 106 -16.10 18.90 2.70
CA ALA A 106 -16.45 20.14 3.39
C ALA A 106 -16.12 20.08 4.89
N GLU A 107 -16.42 18.95 5.54
CA GLU A 107 -16.05 18.67 6.94
C GLU A 107 -14.52 18.72 7.12
N GLU A 108 -13.77 18.09 6.22
CA GLU A 108 -12.30 18.08 6.24
C GLU A 108 -11.71 19.48 6.04
N LYS A 109 -12.23 20.26 5.08
CA LYS A 109 -11.78 21.65 4.86
C LYS A 109 -12.05 22.54 6.07
N ASN A 110 -13.20 22.40 6.70
CA ASN A 110 -13.55 23.15 7.91
C ASN A 110 -12.68 22.73 9.10
N ARG A 111 -12.37 21.44 9.21
CA ARG A 111 -11.43 20.91 10.19
C ARG A 111 -10.03 21.45 9.96
N ASP A 112 -9.49 21.43 8.75
CA ASP A 112 -8.17 21.98 8.45
C ASP A 112 -8.11 23.47 8.82
N ALA A 113 -9.15 24.24 8.50
CA ALA A 113 -9.25 25.62 8.94
C ALA A 113 -9.29 25.76 10.48
N THR A 114 -10.00 24.86 11.17
CA THR A 114 -10.07 24.81 12.64
C THR A 114 -8.74 24.38 13.26
N LEU A 115 -8.03 23.43 12.66
CA LEU A 115 -6.71 22.96 13.08
C LEU A 115 -5.64 24.03 12.85
N MET A 116 -5.73 24.82 11.79
CA MET A 116 -4.86 25.98 11.57
C MET A 116 -5.17 27.12 12.54
N ALA A 117 -6.43 27.28 12.95
CA ALA A 117 -6.86 28.28 13.93
C ALA A 117 -6.56 27.86 15.38
N SER A 118 -6.68 26.57 15.68
CA SER A 118 -6.25 25.97 16.95
C SER A 118 -4.72 25.87 16.94
N ARG A 119 -4.03 26.28 17.99
CA ARG A 119 -2.57 26.15 18.05
C ARG A 119 -2.09 24.70 18.26
N VAL A 120 -2.82 23.70 17.77
CA VAL A 120 -2.34 22.31 17.70
C VAL A 120 -1.18 22.32 16.71
N ALA A 121 0.04 22.19 17.22
CA ALA A 121 1.22 22.20 16.38
C ALA A 121 1.05 21.09 15.31
N PRO A 122 1.28 21.37 14.01
CA PRO A 122 1.26 20.35 12.96
C PRO A 122 2.13 19.11 13.29
N ASP A 123 3.08 19.28 14.21
CA ASP A 123 3.97 18.25 14.71
C ASP A 123 3.36 17.25 15.71
N SER A 124 2.17 17.52 16.25
CA SER A 124 1.48 16.62 17.19
C SER A 124 0.43 15.71 16.52
N LEU A 125 0.22 15.84 15.21
CA LEU A 125 -0.81 15.09 14.50
C LEU A 125 -0.34 13.65 14.21
N PRO A 126 -1.22 12.64 14.41
CA PRO A 126 -0.90 11.24 14.15
C PRO A 126 -0.39 11.00 12.73
N LEU A 127 0.62 10.15 12.60
CA LEU A 127 1.21 9.73 11.33
C LEU A 127 1.31 8.21 11.27
N SER A 128 1.16 7.66 10.08
CA SER A 128 1.51 6.26 9.81
C SER A 128 3.02 6.05 9.87
N THR A 129 3.47 4.80 9.84
CA THR A 129 4.90 4.47 9.68
C THR A 129 5.49 4.87 8.32
N ASN A 130 4.70 5.40 7.39
CA ASN A 130 5.19 6.05 6.17
C ASN A 130 5.27 7.58 6.31
N GLY A 131 4.95 8.14 7.47
CA GLY A 131 4.93 9.59 7.69
C GLY A 131 3.74 10.26 7.01
N GLU A 132 2.71 9.49 6.66
CA GLU A 132 1.49 9.96 6.00
C GLU A 132 0.39 10.19 7.03
N ARG A 133 -0.51 11.14 6.74
CA ARG A 133 -1.69 11.44 7.57
C ARG A 133 -2.74 10.34 7.40
N PHE A 134 -3.56 10.14 8.44
CA PHE A 134 -4.72 9.27 8.37
C PHE A 134 -5.94 10.07 7.92
N ASP A 135 -7.03 9.39 7.60
CA ASP A 135 -8.31 10.08 7.42
C ASP A 135 -8.75 10.75 8.72
N SER A 136 -9.49 11.86 8.59
CA SER A 136 -9.86 12.71 9.73
C SER A 136 -10.59 11.94 10.85
N ALA A 137 -11.44 10.96 10.50
CA ALA A 137 -12.19 10.19 11.49
C ALA A 137 -11.27 9.28 12.31
N THR A 138 -10.33 8.60 11.65
CA THR A 138 -9.29 7.80 12.32
C THR A 138 -8.42 8.68 13.21
N GLU A 139 -7.98 9.85 12.73
CA GLU A 139 -7.14 10.77 13.52
C GLU A 139 -7.83 11.25 14.79
N ASP A 140 -9.12 11.56 14.73
CA ASP A 140 -9.88 11.99 15.92
C ASP A 140 -10.02 10.88 16.95
N CYS A 141 -10.15 9.63 16.50
CA CYS A 141 -10.09 8.48 17.38
C CYS A 141 -8.70 8.35 18.02
N MET A 142 -7.63 8.52 17.26
CA MET A 142 -6.24 8.48 17.76
C MET A 142 -5.96 9.59 18.79
N LEU A 143 -6.34 10.82 18.49
CA LEU A 143 -6.16 11.96 19.40
C LEU A 143 -6.96 11.78 20.70
N ARG A 144 -8.18 11.25 20.62
CA ARG A 144 -8.98 10.91 21.81
C ARG A 144 -8.38 9.76 22.61
N SER A 145 -7.86 8.73 21.94
CA SER A 145 -7.24 7.57 22.59
C SER A 145 -5.96 7.95 23.33
N VAL A 146 -5.16 8.86 22.77
CA VAL A 146 -3.90 9.32 23.37
C VAL A 146 -4.11 10.34 24.49
N GLY A 147 -5.24 11.06 24.51
CA GLY A 147 -5.73 11.91 25.61
C GLY A 147 -4.68 12.45 26.58
N SER A 148 -4.20 13.69 26.40
CA SER A 148 -3.31 14.43 27.32
C SER A 148 -1.99 13.76 27.70
N ARG A 149 -1.58 12.65 27.07
CA ARG A 149 -0.23 12.10 27.22
C ARG A 149 0.76 13.00 26.49
N ASP A 150 1.37 13.92 27.22
CA ASP A 150 2.37 14.88 26.69
C ASP A 150 3.59 14.19 26.03
N SER A 151 3.80 12.89 26.26
CA SER A 151 4.92 12.10 25.75
C SER A 151 4.57 11.08 24.65
N ALA A 152 3.31 11.02 24.21
CA ALA A 152 2.91 10.00 23.25
C ALA A 152 3.55 10.24 21.87
N SER A 153 4.05 9.16 21.26
CA SER A 153 4.60 9.25 19.90
C SER A 153 3.52 9.68 18.92
N ARG A 154 3.87 10.49 17.93
CA ARG A 154 2.94 10.79 16.84
C ARG A 154 2.77 9.62 15.86
N TYR A 155 3.65 8.61 15.90
CA TYR A 155 3.62 7.49 14.98
C TYR A 155 2.69 6.38 15.44
N TRP A 156 1.94 5.83 14.50
CA TRP A 156 1.01 4.71 14.71
C TRP A 156 1.32 3.62 13.70
N ALA A 157 1.23 2.37 14.17
CA ALA A 157 1.55 1.19 13.38
C ALA A 157 0.52 0.08 13.64
N THR A 158 0.36 -0.80 12.66
CA THR A 158 -0.24 -2.12 12.91
C THR A 158 0.76 -3.02 13.63
N GLU A 159 0.25 -4.06 14.30
CA GLU A 159 1.10 -5.07 14.95
C GLU A 159 2.07 -5.73 13.96
N ALA A 160 1.58 -6.06 12.77
CA ALA A 160 2.36 -6.68 11.72
C ALA A 160 3.49 -5.76 11.20
N GLU A 161 3.23 -4.46 11.03
CA GLU A 161 4.27 -3.50 10.63
C GLU A 161 5.35 -3.37 11.71
N ALA A 162 4.95 -3.19 12.96
CA ALA A 162 5.90 -3.04 14.07
C ALA A 162 6.79 -4.30 14.19
N ALA A 163 6.19 -5.49 14.16
CA ALA A 163 6.92 -6.75 14.28
C ALA A 163 7.77 -7.10 13.06
N TRP A 164 7.22 -6.99 11.85
CA TRP A 164 7.88 -7.49 10.63
C TRP A 164 8.78 -6.44 9.97
N LEU A 165 8.28 -5.20 9.83
CA LEU A 165 9.02 -4.13 9.14
C LEU A 165 10.06 -3.50 10.08
N TYR A 166 9.66 -3.19 11.32
CA TYR A 166 10.52 -2.53 12.29
C TYR A 166 11.16 -3.49 13.29
N ARG A 167 10.93 -4.80 13.23
CA ARG A 167 11.49 -5.80 14.18
C ARG A 167 11.32 -5.40 15.66
N THR A 168 10.25 -4.70 15.96
CA THR A 168 9.96 -4.10 17.25
C THR A 168 8.49 -4.33 17.56
N PRO A 169 8.11 -5.56 17.97
CA PRO A 169 6.70 -5.88 18.21
C PRO A 169 6.12 -5.04 19.36
N PHE A 170 4.78 -4.94 19.38
CA PHE A 170 4.06 -4.49 20.57
C PHE A 170 4.16 -5.51 21.69
N THR A 171 4.06 -5.05 22.93
CA THR A 171 3.92 -5.97 24.07
C THR A 171 2.49 -6.53 24.12
N ASP A 172 2.34 -7.81 24.50
CA ASP A 172 1.03 -8.48 24.55
C ASP A 172 0.03 -7.73 25.46
N THR A 173 0.53 -7.17 26.56
CA THR A 173 -0.29 -6.37 27.49
C THR A 173 -0.84 -5.10 26.85
N TYR A 174 -0.06 -4.48 25.96
CA TYR A 174 -0.47 -3.26 25.27
C TYR A 174 -1.53 -3.54 24.21
N VAL A 175 -1.35 -4.61 23.43
CA VAL A 175 -2.29 -5.05 22.38
C VAL A 175 -3.60 -5.55 22.99
N SER A 176 -3.53 -6.24 24.13
CA SER A 176 -4.71 -6.80 24.80
C SER A 176 -5.63 -5.74 25.42
N ASN A 177 -5.17 -4.50 25.56
CA ASN A 177 -5.98 -3.40 26.07
C ASN A 177 -6.77 -2.72 24.93
N PRO A 178 -8.12 -2.85 24.90
CA PRO A 178 -8.93 -2.25 23.83
C PRO A 178 -8.82 -0.72 23.75
N GLY A 179 -8.47 -0.04 24.85
CA GLY A 179 -8.30 1.41 24.88
C GLY A 179 -7.10 1.93 24.08
N ASN A 180 -6.15 1.05 23.75
CA ASN A 180 -4.95 1.39 22.97
C ASN A 180 -5.14 1.17 21.46
N CYS A 181 -6.28 0.60 21.04
CA CYS A 181 -6.55 0.22 19.66
C CYS A 181 -7.45 1.26 18.99
N VAL A 182 -7.01 1.75 17.83
CA VAL A 182 -7.85 2.53 16.92
C VAL A 182 -8.03 1.75 15.63
N VAL A 183 -9.26 1.53 15.22
CA VAL A 183 -9.58 0.80 14.00
C VAL A 183 -9.78 1.79 12.85
N SER A 184 -8.97 1.64 11.79
CA SER A 184 -9.08 2.42 10.55
C SER A 184 -9.64 1.58 9.42
N HIS A 185 -10.39 2.22 8.53
CA HIS A 185 -11.02 1.60 7.37
C HIS A 185 -10.48 2.23 6.08
N ALA A 186 -9.49 1.59 5.46
CA ALA A 186 -8.85 2.13 4.25
C ALA A 186 -9.83 2.30 3.07
N ASN A 187 -10.74 1.34 2.87
CA ASN A 187 -11.90 1.46 1.99
C ASN A 187 -12.93 0.36 2.33
N GLU A 188 -14.08 0.39 1.64
CA GLU A 188 -15.20 -0.53 1.85
C GLU A 188 -14.93 -2.00 1.49
N LEU A 189 -13.84 -2.29 0.76
CA LEU A 189 -13.41 -3.64 0.38
C LEU A 189 -12.30 -4.18 1.28
N CYS A 190 -11.62 -3.30 2.02
CA CYS A 190 -10.49 -3.66 2.86
C CYS A 190 -10.96 -4.06 4.26
N ARG A 191 -10.27 -5.04 4.85
CA ARG A 191 -10.46 -5.37 6.27
C ARG A 191 -10.07 -4.16 7.13
N PRO A 192 -10.81 -3.91 8.23
CA PRO A 192 -10.42 -2.89 9.19
C PRO A 192 -9.02 -3.17 9.74
N LEU A 193 -8.19 -2.14 9.81
CA LEU A 193 -6.83 -2.21 10.32
C LEU A 193 -6.81 -1.71 11.77
N ALA A 194 -6.31 -2.55 12.68
CA ALA A 194 -6.06 -2.17 14.06
C ALA A 194 -4.71 -1.43 14.14
N LEU A 195 -4.75 -0.19 14.60
CA LEU A 195 -3.60 0.70 14.76
C LEU A 195 -3.37 0.98 16.23
N TYR A 196 -2.10 0.98 16.62
CA TYR A 196 -1.64 1.21 17.97
C TYR A 196 -0.56 2.29 17.95
N ASN A 197 -0.52 3.11 19.00
CA ASN A 197 0.56 4.07 19.16
C ASN A 197 1.87 3.33 19.43
N VAL A 198 2.93 3.65 18.68
CA VAL A 198 4.22 2.92 18.73
C VAL A 198 4.92 2.97 20.09
N GLU A 199 4.48 3.82 21.01
CA GLU A 199 4.93 3.83 22.42
C GLU A 199 4.75 2.48 23.11
N GLY A 200 3.78 1.66 22.67
CA GLY A 200 3.53 0.33 23.21
C GLY A 200 4.48 -0.77 22.70
N THR A 201 5.42 -0.43 21.83
CA THR A 201 6.41 -1.37 21.28
C THR A 201 7.56 -1.63 22.26
N VAL A 202 8.30 -2.72 22.04
CA VAL A 202 9.47 -3.06 22.89
C VAL A 202 10.63 -2.05 22.79
N ASP A 203 10.71 -1.30 21.70
CA ASP A 203 11.70 -0.24 21.48
C ASP A 203 11.10 0.93 20.66
N PRO A 204 10.34 1.84 21.31
CA PRO A 204 9.72 2.97 20.63
C PRO A 204 10.71 3.91 19.94
N SER A 205 11.99 3.89 20.36
CA SER A 205 13.03 4.78 19.81
C SER A 205 13.33 4.51 18.32
N ARG A 206 12.96 3.33 17.81
CA ARG A 206 13.12 2.99 16.39
C ARG A 206 12.15 3.73 15.47
N PHE A 207 11.09 4.33 16.01
CA PHE A 207 10.07 5.05 15.25
C PHE A 207 10.35 6.55 15.27
N THR A 208 11.19 7.00 14.34
CA THR A 208 11.62 8.39 14.21
C THR A 208 11.17 8.98 12.89
N LYS A 209 11.33 10.30 12.70
CA LYS A 209 11.09 10.95 11.40
C LYS A 209 11.92 10.35 10.26
N LEU A 210 13.11 9.85 10.57
CA LEU A 210 13.96 9.21 9.56
C LEU A 210 13.38 7.86 9.16
N THR A 211 12.98 7.02 10.11
CA THR A 211 12.54 5.64 9.85
C THR A 211 11.07 5.54 9.46
N CYS A 212 10.23 6.47 9.92
CA CYS A 212 8.80 6.57 9.64
C CYS A 212 8.54 7.51 8.47
N ARG A 213 9.08 7.16 7.31
CA ARG A 213 8.89 7.87 6.04
C ARG A 213 8.51 6.91 4.93
N ARG A 214 7.87 7.46 3.90
CA ARG A 214 7.62 6.72 2.67
C ARG A 214 8.97 6.39 2.02
N TYR A 215 9.08 5.14 1.59
CA TYR A 215 10.26 4.64 0.90
C TYR A 215 9.83 4.20 -0.50
N ASP A 216 10.24 4.98 -1.50
CA ASP A 216 9.92 4.77 -2.90
C ASP A 216 11.19 4.31 -3.65
N PRO A 217 11.58 3.03 -3.52
CA PRO A 217 12.78 2.54 -4.17
C PRO A 217 12.59 2.49 -5.68
N VAL A 218 13.69 2.78 -6.37
CA VAL A 218 13.78 2.76 -7.83
C VAL A 218 14.82 1.76 -8.28
N ASN A 219 14.63 1.18 -9.45
CA ASN A 219 15.62 0.31 -10.05
C ASN A 219 16.77 1.10 -10.68
N TYR A 220 17.70 0.40 -11.33
CA TYR A 220 18.83 1.01 -12.04
C TYR A 220 18.40 2.07 -13.06
N ASN A 221 17.23 1.88 -13.70
CA ASN A 221 16.69 2.78 -14.72
C ASN A 221 15.77 3.88 -14.15
N GLY A 222 15.63 3.99 -12.82
CA GLY A 222 14.77 4.99 -12.19
C GLY A 222 13.29 4.63 -12.12
N HIS A 223 12.89 3.40 -12.48
CA HIS A 223 11.50 2.96 -12.37
C HIS A 223 11.16 2.52 -10.95
N PHE A 224 10.00 2.95 -10.45
CA PHE A 224 9.51 2.59 -9.13
C PHE A 224 9.08 1.12 -9.03
N TYR A 225 9.49 0.47 -7.95
CA TYR A 225 8.99 -0.86 -7.60
C TYR A 225 7.55 -0.81 -7.10
N ARG A 226 6.81 -1.91 -7.27
CA ARG A 226 5.44 -2.07 -6.75
C ARG A 226 5.43 -1.92 -5.22
N PRO A 227 4.33 -1.44 -4.61
CA PRO A 227 4.26 -1.22 -3.16
C PRO A 227 4.68 -2.42 -2.28
N ALA A 228 4.24 -3.65 -2.62
CA ALA A 228 4.64 -4.84 -1.88
C ALA A 228 6.15 -5.15 -1.96
N VAL A 229 6.79 -4.83 -3.08
CA VAL A 229 8.25 -4.95 -3.26
C VAL A 229 8.96 -3.86 -2.47
N ALA A 230 8.47 -2.63 -2.57
CA ALA A 230 8.97 -1.47 -1.84
C ALA A 230 8.96 -1.70 -0.32
N MET A 231 7.94 -2.36 0.23
CA MET A 231 7.88 -2.72 1.66
C MET A 231 9.01 -3.68 2.08
N ARG A 232 9.32 -4.70 1.26
CA ARG A 232 10.45 -5.61 1.51
C ARG A 232 11.79 -4.88 1.43
N MET A 233 11.91 -3.95 0.50
CA MET A 233 13.09 -3.10 0.35
C MET A 233 13.24 -2.10 1.51
N LYS A 234 12.15 -1.51 2.00
CA LYS A 234 12.13 -0.66 3.20
C LYS A 234 12.61 -1.43 4.42
N MET A 235 12.13 -2.65 4.64
CA MET A 235 12.58 -3.51 5.74
C MET A 235 14.09 -3.74 5.70
N PHE A 236 14.64 -4.02 4.51
CA PHE A 236 16.08 -4.14 4.34
C PHE A 236 16.80 -2.82 4.63
N ALA A 237 16.30 -1.71 4.09
CA ALA A 237 16.93 -0.41 4.26
C ALA A 237 16.94 0.05 5.74
N LEU A 238 15.89 -0.27 6.50
CA LEU A 238 15.84 -0.09 7.96
C LEU A 238 16.81 -1.02 8.70
N GLN A 239 17.04 -2.24 8.21
CA GLN A 239 17.95 -3.20 8.83
C GLN A 239 19.41 -2.78 8.69
N TYR A 240 19.79 -2.21 7.54
CA TYR A 240 21.17 -1.87 7.19
C TYR A 240 21.43 -0.36 7.17
N ASP A 241 20.54 0.43 7.77
CA ASP A 241 20.64 1.89 7.90
C ASP A 241 20.95 2.63 6.59
N CYS A 242 20.24 2.26 5.52
CA CYS A 242 20.42 2.81 4.18
C CYS A 242 19.11 3.32 3.57
N LEU A 243 18.21 3.83 4.42
CA LEU A 243 16.87 4.30 4.01
C LEU A 243 16.90 5.57 3.16
N ASP A 244 17.98 6.36 3.23
CA ASP A 244 18.16 7.53 2.37
C ASP A 244 18.50 7.18 0.92
N GLU A 245 18.92 5.93 0.67
CA GLU A 245 19.28 5.44 -0.66
C GLU A 245 18.10 4.73 -1.30
N SER A 246 17.54 5.34 -2.33
CA SER A 246 16.38 4.82 -3.07
C SER A 246 16.78 3.90 -4.22
N GLN A 247 18.04 3.92 -4.66
CA GLN A 247 18.44 3.16 -5.85
C GLN A 247 18.85 1.72 -5.51
N TRP A 248 18.25 0.77 -6.23
CA TRP A 248 18.50 -0.66 -6.10
C TRP A 248 19.02 -1.24 -7.40
N ILE A 249 20.05 -2.06 -7.28
CA ILE A 249 20.74 -2.67 -8.41
C ILE A 249 20.99 -4.15 -8.15
N THR A 250 21.29 -4.91 -9.20
CA THR A 250 21.76 -6.29 -9.03
C THR A 250 23.22 -6.29 -8.55
N PRO A 251 23.67 -7.31 -7.80
CA PRO A 251 25.09 -7.47 -7.45
C PRO A 251 26.03 -7.42 -8.66
N ARG A 252 25.55 -7.91 -9.81
CA ARG A 252 26.30 -7.85 -11.06
C ARG A 252 26.48 -6.43 -11.57
N ARG A 253 25.42 -5.61 -11.58
CA ARG A 253 25.50 -4.19 -11.92
C ARG A 253 26.38 -3.44 -10.93
N ALA A 254 26.27 -3.73 -9.64
CA ALA A 254 27.15 -3.17 -8.61
C ALA A 254 28.63 -3.42 -8.94
N ALA A 255 29.00 -4.67 -9.23
CA ALA A 255 30.39 -5.01 -9.59
C ALA A 255 30.90 -4.26 -10.82
N ARG A 256 30.04 -4.06 -11.85
CA ARG A 256 30.40 -3.28 -13.04
C ARG A 256 30.61 -1.79 -12.75
N LEU A 257 29.92 -1.27 -11.75
CA LEU A 257 30.10 0.11 -11.26
C LEU A 257 31.29 0.25 -10.30
N GLY A 258 32.10 -0.80 -10.10
CA GLY A 258 33.19 -0.80 -9.12
C GLY A 258 32.67 -0.77 -7.68
N LEU A 259 31.49 -1.34 -7.44
CA LEU A 259 30.89 -1.48 -6.13
C LEU A 259 30.97 -2.94 -5.67
N SER A 260 31.32 -3.13 -4.41
CA SER A 260 31.24 -4.41 -3.72
C SER A 260 30.20 -4.32 -2.61
N LEU A 261 29.61 -5.47 -2.24
CA LEU A 261 28.68 -5.51 -1.12
C LEU A 261 29.45 -5.34 0.19
N ILE A 262 28.86 -4.60 1.14
CA ILE A 262 29.39 -4.53 2.50
C ILE A 262 29.40 -5.95 3.10
N PRO A 263 30.48 -6.37 3.79
CA PRO A 263 30.53 -7.68 4.44
C PRO A 263 29.29 -7.94 5.32
N HIS A 264 28.80 -9.18 5.32
CA HIS A 264 27.61 -9.64 6.06
C HIS A 264 26.25 -9.13 5.55
N VAL A 265 26.21 -8.18 4.60
CA VAL A 265 24.96 -7.78 3.96
C VAL A 265 24.57 -8.78 2.89
N LYS A 266 23.40 -9.40 3.03
CA LYS A 266 22.85 -10.35 2.05
C LYS A 266 21.87 -9.67 1.10
N PRO A 267 22.05 -9.73 -0.23
CA PRO A 267 21.07 -9.21 -1.20
C PRO A 267 19.66 -9.74 -0.95
N LEU A 268 18.66 -8.91 -1.24
CA LEU A 268 17.26 -9.34 -1.23
C LEU A 268 16.99 -10.29 -2.39
N LEU A 269 16.49 -11.48 -2.06
CA LEU A 269 16.05 -12.49 -3.02
C LEU A 269 14.54 -12.33 -3.33
N PHE A 270 14.24 -12.24 -4.62
CA PHE A 270 12.90 -12.36 -5.18
C PHE A 270 12.80 -13.67 -5.97
N SER A 271 11.97 -14.59 -5.46
CA SER A 271 11.69 -15.87 -6.10
C SER A 271 10.66 -15.68 -7.22
N LEU A 272 11.13 -15.24 -8.37
CA LEU A 272 10.40 -15.23 -9.64
C LEU A 272 10.65 -16.56 -10.38
N GLU A 273 10.17 -16.69 -11.62
CA GLU A 273 10.54 -17.83 -12.50
C GLU A 273 12.06 -18.06 -12.56
N ARG A 274 12.84 -16.97 -12.46
CA ARG A 274 14.27 -17.00 -12.22
C ARG A 274 14.60 -16.14 -11.00
N PRO A 275 15.42 -16.64 -10.04
CA PRO A 275 15.84 -15.86 -8.89
C PRO A 275 16.45 -14.51 -9.29
N LEU A 276 15.97 -13.44 -8.66
CA LEU A 276 16.53 -12.10 -8.80
C LEU A 276 17.05 -11.63 -7.44
N PHE A 277 18.31 -11.17 -7.43
CA PHE A 277 18.95 -10.60 -6.26
C PHE A 277 19.13 -9.09 -6.45
N LEU A 278 18.68 -8.32 -5.48
CA LEU A 278 18.78 -6.86 -5.49
C LEU A 278 19.48 -6.37 -4.21
N ILE A 279 20.26 -5.31 -4.34
CA ILE A 279 20.96 -4.64 -3.24
C ILE A 279 20.77 -3.13 -3.36
N SER A 280 20.54 -2.46 -2.23
CA SER A 280 20.56 -0.99 -2.17
C SER A 280 22.00 -0.50 -2.40
N ILE A 281 22.17 0.57 -3.19
CA ILE A 281 23.50 1.18 -3.38
C ILE A 281 24.10 1.63 -2.04
N GLY A 282 23.26 2.09 -1.10
CA GLY A 282 23.71 2.45 0.26
C GLY A 282 24.27 1.30 1.07
N ALA A 283 24.04 0.05 0.65
CA ALA A 283 24.61 -1.14 1.27
C ALA A 283 25.80 -1.71 0.46
N THR A 284 26.48 -0.85 -0.29
CA THR A 284 27.67 -1.17 -1.08
C THR A 284 28.83 -0.24 -0.71
N GLN A 285 30.05 -0.64 -1.10
CA GLN A 285 31.26 0.15 -0.91
C GLN A 285 32.09 0.13 -2.20
N ARG A 286 32.77 1.24 -2.51
CA ARG A 286 33.65 1.33 -3.68
C ARG A 286 34.83 0.39 -3.52
N THR A 287 35.15 -0.37 -4.57
CA THR A 287 36.42 -1.08 -4.66
C THR A 287 37.49 -0.15 -5.20
N SER A 288 38.69 -0.21 -4.62
CA SER A 288 39.88 0.54 -5.08
C SER A 288 40.39 0.09 -6.45
N ALA A 289 39.86 -1.01 -7.00
CA ALA A 289 40.08 -1.46 -8.36
C ALA A 289 38.73 -1.79 -9.02
N PRO A 290 38.45 -1.33 -10.25
CA PRO A 290 37.32 -1.86 -11.02
C PRO A 290 37.57 -3.35 -11.24
N ALA A 291 36.61 -4.20 -10.88
CA ALA A 291 36.71 -5.63 -11.12
C ALA A 291 36.82 -5.86 -12.64
N SER A 292 37.99 -6.30 -13.09
CA SER A 292 38.15 -6.84 -14.45
C SER A 292 37.34 -8.13 -14.51
N VAL A 293 36.12 -8.06 -15.04
CA VAL A 293 35.36 -9.25 -15.38
C VAL A 293 36.01 -9.82 -16.64
N ALA A 294 36.93 -10.76 -16.45
CA ALA A 294 37.34 -11.65 -17.53
C ALA A 294 36.08 -12.38 -18.02
N LEU A 295 35.68 -12.08 -19.27
CA LEU A 295 34.70 -12.89 -19.97
C LEU A 295 35.21 -14.34 -19.97
N PRO A 296 34.44 -15.34 -19.50
CA PRO A 296 34.81 -16.72 -19.74
C PRO A 296 34.94 -16.87 -21.26
N ALA A 297 36.08 -17.40 -21.71
CA ALA A 297 36.33 -17.68 -23.11
C ALA A 297 35.20 -18.58 -23.62
N LEU A 298 34.25 -17.97 -24.35
CA LEU A 298 33.17 -18.68 -25.02
C LEU A 298 33.80 -19.50 -26.14
N ALA A 299 33.79 -20.81 -25.97
CA ALA A 299 33.82 -21.73 -27.11
C ALA A 299 32.71 -21.29 -28.09
N ALA A 300 33.09 -21.17 -29.36
CA ALA A 300 32.28 -20.59 -30.41
C ALA A 300 30.84 -21.14 -30.43
N GLY A 301 29.88 -20.30 -30.06
CA GLY A 301 28.46 -20.64 -30.08
C GLY A 301 27.63 -19.64 -29.27
N SER A 302 27.19 -18.57 -29.92
CA SER A 302 26.37 -17.46 -29.38
C SER A 302 27.14 -16.41 -28.57
N ALA A 303 27.54 -15.34 -29.26
CA ALA A 303 28.06 -14.13 -28.63
C ALA A 303 26.88 -13.36 -27.99
N VAL A 304 26.64 -13.61 -26.70
CA VAL A 304 25.75 -12.75 -25.90
C VAL A 304 26.48 -11.43 -25.68
N THR A 305 25.98 -10.34 -26.27
CA THR A 305 26.59 -9.01 -26.14
C THR A 305 26.31 -8.42 -24.76
N ARG A 306 27.06 -7.38 -24.35
CA ARG A 306 26.86 -6.68 -23.07
C ARG A 306 25.43 -6.16 -22.92
N ASP A 307 24.83 -5.69 -24.02
CA ASP A 307 23.49 -5.14 -24.05
C ASP A 307 22.43 -6.24 -23.82
N ASP A 308 22.62 -7.43 -24.38
CA ASP A 308 21.70 -8.57 -24.22
C ASP A 308 21.53 -9.00 -22.76
N ILE A 309 22.57 -8.81 -21.95
CA ILE A 309 22.59 -9.17 -20.54
C ILE A 309 21.86 -8.14 -19.69
N ASP A 310 22.07 -6.85 -19.95
CA ASP A 310 21.39 -5.77 -19.22
C ASP A 310 19.91 -5.68 -19.59
N ILE A 311 19.58 -6.03 -20.84
CA ILE A 311 18.21 -6.28 -21.28
C ILE A 311 17.61 -7.45 -20.49
N CYS A 312 18.35 -8.55 -20.28
CA CYS A 312 17.87 -9.70 -19.51
C CYS A 312 17.60 -9.37 -18.03
N GLU A 313 18.46 -8.58 -17.37
CA GLU A 313 18.24 -8.16 -15.97
C GLU A 313 17.03 -7.21 -15.87
N SER A 314 16.91 -6.24 -16.78
CA SER A 314 15.77 -5.30 -16.81
C SER A 314 14.45 -6.01 -17.11
N GLN A 315 14.46 -7.02 -17.97
CA GLN A 315 13.28 -7.85 -18.26
C GLN A 315 12.82 -8.66 -17.04
N ARG A 316 13.76 -9.20 -16.25
CA ARG A 316 13.43 -9.94 -15.02
C ARG A 316 12.82 -9.03 -13.95
N GLU A 317 13.32 -7.81 -13.83
CA GLU A 317 12.80 -6.80 -12.91
C GLU A 317 11.38 -6.34 -13.26
N LYS A 318 10.97 -6.42 -14.54
CA LYS A 318 9.69 -5.87 -15.04
C LYS A 318 8.47 -6.30 -14.21
N SER A 319 8.44 -7.55 -13.74
CA SER A 319 7.35 -8.07 -12.91
C SER A 319 7.26 -7.44 -11.51
N LEU A 320 8.36 -6.84 -11.03
CA LEU A 320 8.46 -6.18 -9.73
C LEU A 320 8.20 -4.66 -9.82
N LEU A 321 8.19 -4.10 -11.03
CA LEU A 321 7.99 -2.68 -11.27
C LEU A 321 6.51 -2.34 -11.32
N THR A 322 6.19 -1.11 -10.94
CA THR A 322 4.86 -0.56 -11.18
C THR A 322 4.59 -0.64 -12.68
N GLU A 323 3.42 -1.13 -13.08
CA GLU A 323 3.03 -1.06 -14.48
C GLU A 323 3.03 0.42 -14.85
N SER A 324 3.96 0.80 -15.72
CA SER A 324 3.99 2.14 -16.28
C SER A 324 2.66 2.34 -16.99
N LEU A 325 1.79 3.15 -16.38
CA LEU A 325 0.73 3.85 -17.11
C LEU A 325 1.47 4.78 -18.07
N LEU A 326 1.85 4.26 -19.23
CA LEU A 326 2.05 5.06 -20.43
C LEU A 326 0.68 5.41 -20.98
#